data_AF-A0A7C3CK33-F1
#
_entry.id   AF-A0A7C3CK33-F1
#
_cell.length_a   1.000
_cell.length_b   1.000
_cell.length_c   1.000
_cell.angle_alpha   90.00
_cell.angle_beta   90.00
_cell.angle_gamma   90.00
#
_symmetry.space_group_name_H-M   'P 1'
#
loop_
_entity.id
_entity.type
_entity.pdbx_description
1 polymer ?
#
loop_
_entity_poly.entity_id
_entity_poly.type
_entity_poly.pdbx_seq_one_letter_code
_entity_poly.pdbx_strand_id
1 'polypeptide(L)'
;MKILHINTLDTKGGASRVAYDLKNELKKRGHSSWIFVCKKFSKDNDVFYIAKDNFVEKIFRKITKRDLGLMLRNRITKFFPTDIDFFNDRGLFKSSQYKQTDIIHCHNLHSNFFNLKNLIKISEEKPVIWTLHDMWAITAQCPHAFG
;
A
#
# COMPACT_ATOMS: atom_id res chain seq x y z
N MET A 1 -9.18 13.42 14.50
CA MET A 1 -9.62 12.39 13.53
C MET A 1 -8.55 11.32 13.39
N LYS A 2 -8.94 10.14 12.94
CA LYS A 2 -8.10 8.96 12.69
C LYS A 2 -8.01 8.74 11.18
N ILE A 3 -6.81 8.82 10.62
CA ILE A 3 -6.56 8.81 9.17
C ILE A 3 -5.60 7.67 8.84
N LEU A 4 -5.91 6.89 7.82
CA LEU A 4 -5.05 5.80 7.36
C LEU A 4 -4.64 6.03 5.92
N HIS A 5 -3.35 6.24 5.73
CA HIS A 5 -2.75 6.36 4.40
C HIS A 5 -2.44 4.97 3.84
N ILE A 6 -2.70 4.75 2.55
CA ILE A 6 -2.32 3.53 1.84
C ILE A 6 -1.37 3.91 0.72
N ASN A 7 -0.18 3.29 0.72
CA ASN A 7 0.84 3.61 -0.26
C ASN A 7 1.81 2.45 -0.49
N THR A 8 2.50 2.38 -1.62
CA THR A 8 3.44 1.26 -1.90
C THR A 8 4.60 1.22 -0.90
N LEU A 9 5.25 2.36 -0.64
CA LEU A 9 6.42 2.49 0.23
C LEU A 9 6.20 3.61 1.25
N ASP A 10 6.93 3.63 2.36
CA ASP A 10 6.79 4.69 3.37
C ASP A 10 7.64 5.92 3.08
N THR A 11 8.95 5.79 2.86
CA THR A 11 9.85 6.96 2.77
C THR A 11 10.64 7.07 1.46
N LYS A 12 10.59 6.04 0.60
CA LYS A 12 11.32 6.02 -0.67
C LYS A 12 10.39 6.31 -1.85
N GLY A 13 10.74 7.29 -2.68
CA GLY A 13 9.96 7.73 -3.84
C GLY A 13 9.12 8.98 -3.55
N GLY A 14 8.74 9.72 -4.59
CA GLY A 14 8.03 11.00 -4.46
C GLY A 14 6.66 10.87 -3.78
N ALA A 15 5.81 9.98 -4.30
CA ALA A 15 4.50 9.70 -3.72
C ALA A 15 4.56 9.29 -2.24
N SER A 16 5.52 8.43 -1.90
CA SER A 16 5.80 7.99 -0.53
C SER A 16 6.23 9.11 0.37
N ARG A 17 7.15 9.96 -0.10
CA ARG A 17 7.61 11.08 0.71
C ARG A 17 6.48 12.05 1.04
N VAL A 18 5.63 12.37 0.06
CA VAL A 18 4.45 13.21 0.26
C VAL A 18 3.48 12.60 1.27
N ALA A 19 3.16 11.30 1.13
CA ALA A 19 2.28 10.61 2.07
C ALA A 19 2.84 10.61 3.50
N TYR A 20 4.15 10.38 3.64
CA TYR A 20 4.84 10.36 4.93
C TYR A 20 4.87 11.71 5.61
N ASP A 21 5.21 12.76 4.87
CA ASP A 21 5.26 14.13 5.39
C ASP A 21 3.84 14.58 5.78
N LEU A 22 2.83 14.29 4.96
CA LEU A 22 1.42 14.58 5.26
C LEU A 22 0.97 13.90 6.56
N LYS A 23 1.26 12.60 6.73
CA LYS A 23 0.98 11.85 7.96
C LYS A 23 1.60 12.53 9.19
N ASN A 24 2.85 12.99 9.10
CA ASN A 24 3.51 13.66 10.21
C ASN A 24 2.91 15.04 10.51
N GLU A 25 2.57 15.82 9.49
CA GLU A 25 1.92 17.12 9.67
C GLU A 25 0.51 16.99 10.27
N LEU A 26 -0.25 15.98 9.87
CA LEU A 26 -1.55 15.66 10.46
C LEU A 26 -1.40 15.29 11.95
N LYS A 27 -0.36 14.52 12.30
CA LYS A 27 -0.07 14.21 13.71
C LYS A 27 0.25 15.45 14.53
N LYS A 28 1.07 16.36 14.01
CA LYS A 28 1.38 17.64 14.68
C LYS A 28 0.14 18.48 14.96
N ARG A 29 -0.88 18.36 14.11
CA ARG A 29 -2.19 19.03 14.24
C ARG A 29 -3.17 18.29 15.16
N GLY A 30 -2.73 17.26 15.87
CA GLY A 30 -3.56 16.53 16.84
C GLY A 30 -4.41 15.39 16.24
N HIS A 31 -4.18 15.02 14.98
CA HIS A 31 -4.83 13.86 14.37
C HIS A 31 -4.05 12.57 14.65
N SER A 32 -4.73 11.43 14.73
CA SER A 32 -4.08 10.12 14.65
C SER A 32 -3.90 9.77 13.18
N SER A 33 -2.67 9.49 12.74
CA SER A 33 -2.40 9.15 11.35
C SER A 33 -1.39 8.01 11.22
N TRP A 34 -1.74 7.01 10.42
CA TRP A 34 -0.95 5.79 10.17
C TRP A 34 -0.74 5.57 8.67
N ILE A 35 0.23 4.74 8.30
CA ILE A 35 0.46 4.35 6.90
C ILE A 35 0.50 2.83 6.78
N PHE A 36 -0.28 2.27 5.86
CA PHE A 36 -0.08 0.91 5.37
C PHE A 36 0.77 0.90 4.11
N VAL A 37 1.80 0.05 4.12
CA VAL A 37 2.76 -0.09 3.02
C VAL A 37 2.98 -1.53 2.58
N CYS A 38 3.40 -1.70 1.31
CA CYS A 38 3.94 -2.97 0.83
C CYS A 38 5.36 -3.19 1.37
N LYS A 39 6.22 -2.16 1.29
CA LYS A 39 7.59 -2.23 1.80
C LYS A 39 7.85 -1.05 2.73
N LYS A 40 8.48 -1.36 3.86
CA LYS A 40 8.82 -0.39 4.91
C LYS A 40 10.32 -0.18 4.95
N PHE A 41 10.75 1.08 4.93
CA PHE A 41 12.16 1.50 5.06
C PHE A 41 12.42 2.33 6.32
N SER A 42 11.38 2.88 6.94
CA SER A 42 11.47 3.61 8.20
C SER A 42 11.45 2.67 9.42
N LYS A 43 11.85 3.20 10.57
CA LYS A 43 11.65 2.59 11.90
C LYS A 43 10.40 3.15 12.60
N ASP A 44 9.50 3.79 11.86
CA ASP A 44 8.33 4.49 12.39
C ASP A 44 7.28 3.50 12.90
N ASN A 45 6.81 3.68 14.13
CA ASN A 45 5.84 2.76 14.75
C ASN A 45 4.42 2.90 14.19
N ASP A 46 4.11 4.01 13.53
CA ASP A 46 2.80 4.25 12.91
C ASP A 46 2.75 3.81 11.43
N VAL A 47 3.80 3.13 10.96
CA VAL A 47 3.88 2.55 9.63
C VAL A 47 3.79 1.03 9.73
N PHE A 48 2.84 0.44 9.04
CA PHE A 48 2.52 -0.97 9.12
C PHE A 48 2.57 -1.63 7.74
N TYR A 49 2.85 -2.93 7.70
CA TYR A 49 2.73 -3.69 6.45
C TYR A 49 1.26 -4.04 6.19
N ILE A 50 0.80 -3.86 4.95
CA ILE A 50 -0.57 -4.18 4.53
C ILE A 50 -0.80 -5.70 4.44
N ALA A 51 0.21 -6.43 3.96
CA ALA A 51 0.30 -7.88 4.01
C ALA A 51 1.43 -8.27 4.96
N LYS A 52 1.15 -9.15 5.92
CA LYS A 52 2.22 -9.80 6.69
C LYS A 52 2.79 -10.91 5.81
N ASP A 53 4.10 -10.93 5.60
CA ASP A 53 4.77 -12.10 5.04
C ASP A 53 4.32 -13.35 5.81
N ASN A 54 3.99 -14.41 5.08
CA ASN A 54 3.74 -15.68 5.74
C ASN A 54 5.04 -16.17 6.39
N PHE A 55 4.94 -16.92 7.50
CA PHE A 55 6.12 -17.39 8.25
C PHE A 55 7.13 -18.14 7.36
N VAL A 56 6.63 -18.92 6.39
CA VAL A 56 7.41 -19.62 5.37
C VAL A 56 8.21 -18.66 4.49
N GLU A 57 7.59 -17.57 4.05
CA GLU A 57 8.21 -16.56 3.19
C GLU A 57 9.29 -15.78 3.96
N LYS A 58 9.04 -15.47 5.23
CA LYS A 58 10.01 -14.87 6.14
C LYS A 58 11.24 -15.77 6.35
N ILE A 59 11.03 -17.08 6.55
CA ILE A 59 12.12 -18.06 6.67
C ILE A 59 12.89 -18.16 5.36
N PHE A 60 12.20 -18.32 4.24
CA PHE A 60 12.81 -18.48 2.93
C PHE A 60 13.65 -17.25 2.56
N ARG A 61 13.15 -16.05 2.83
CA ARG A 61 13.89 -14.79 2.62
C ARG A 61 15.12 -14.68 3.52
N LYS A 62 15.06 -15.21 4.75
CA LYS A 62 16.22 -15.23 5.66
C LYS A 62 17.31 -16.19 5.18
N ILE A 63 16.93 -17.35 4.63
CA ILE A 63 17.86 -18.38 4.15
C ILE A 63 18.46 -17.98 2.79
N THR A 64 17.61 -17.64 1.83
CA THR A 64 18.02 -17.47 0.44
C THR A 64 18.43 -16.03 0.10
N LYS A 65 18.17 -15.07 1.00
CA LYS A 65 18.17 -13.62 0.72
C LYS A 65 17.29 -13.23 -0.47
N ARG A 66 16.41 -14.13 -0.93
CA ARG A 66 15.52 -13.96 -2.06
C ARG A 66 14.09 -14.04 -1.58
N ASP A 67 13.25 -13.20 -2.15
CA ASP A 67 11.84 -13.14 -1.82
C ASP A 67 11.07 -14.07 -2.76
N LEU A 68 10.69 -15.25 -2.26
CA LEU A 68 10.07 -16.31 -3.06
C LEU A 68 8.68 -15.89 -3.56
N GLY A 69 7.91 -15.18 -2.75
CA GLY A 69 6.61 -14.65 -3.18
C GLY A 69 6.78 -13.62 -4.28
N LEU A 70 7.76 -12.72 -4.17
CA LEU A 70 8.14 -11.82 -5.27
C LEU A 70 8.61 -12.57 -6.52
N MET A 71 9.37 -13.67 -6.39
CA MET A 71 9.80 -14.47 -7.55
C MET A 71 8.62 -15.16 -8.25
N LEU A 72 7.71 -15.76 -7.47
CA LEU A 72 6.47 -16.35 -7.99
C LEU A 72 5.58 -15.28 -8.60
N ARG A 73 5.40 -14.14 -7.94
CA ARG A 73 4.62 -13.02 -8.44
C ARG A 73 5.21 -12.46 -9.73
N ASN A 74 6.53 -12.29 -9.82
CA ASN A 74 7.21 -11.84 -11.04
C ASN A 74 7.10 -12.87 -12.17
N ARG A 75 7.06 -14.17 -11.87
CA ARG A 75 6.81 -15.21 -12.88
C ARG A 75 5.36 -15.20 -13.37
N ILE A 76 4.39 -14.99 -12.48
CA ILE A 76 2.96 -14.99 -12.82
C ILE A 76 2.57 -13.70 -13.55
N THR A 77 3.03 -12.53 -13.07
CA THR A 77 2.79 -11.22 -13.72
C THR A 77 3.42 -11.10 -15.10
N LYS A 78 4.46 -11.90 -15.42
CA LYS A 78 4.96 -12.03 -16.80
C LYS A 78 3.91 -12.60 -17.77
N PHE A 79 3.00 -13.45 -17.29
CA PHE A 79 1.92 -14.01 -18.11
C PHE A 79 0.64 -13.16 -18.04
N PHE A 80 0.49 -12.32 -17.01
CA PHE A 80 -0.63 -11.41 -16.83
C PHE A 80 -0.07 -10.01 -16.51
N PRO A 81 0.17 -9.15 -17.52
CA PRO A 81 0.69 -7.80 -17.36
C PRO A 81 -0.41 -6.87 -16.83
N THR A 82 -0.97 -7.23 -15.69
CA THR A 82 -2.04 -6.50 -15.03
C THR A 82 -1.67 -6.39 -13.57
N ASP A 83 -1.76 -5.19 -13.00
CA ASP A 83 -1.72 -4.94 -11.55
C ASP A 83 -2.89 -5.57 -10.76
N ILE A 84 -3.55 -6.58 -11.34
CA ILE A 84 -4.55 -7.41 -10.70
C ILE A 84 -3.81 -8.30 -9.69
N ASP A 85 -3.81 -7.85 -8.44
CA ASP A 85 -3.23 -8.61 -7.36
C ASP A 85 -4.16 -9.78 -6.97
N PHE A 86 -3.70 -11.00 -7.26
CA PHE A 86 -4.34 -12.25 -6.84
C PHE A 86 -4.05 -12.60 -5.38
N PHE A 87 -3.15 -11.89 -4.70
CA PHE A 87 -2.60 -12.28 -3.40
C PHE A 87 -3.05 -11.35 -2.26
N ASN A 88 -4.24 -11.65 -1.74
CA ASN A 88 -4.72 -11.43 -0.36
C ASN A 88 -4.22 -10.19 0.39
N ASP A 89 -5.05 -9.16 0.36
CA ASP A 89 -5.17 -8.01 1.25
C ASP A 89 -5.74 -8.32 2.66
N ARG A 90 -5.84 -9.60 3.04
CA ARG A 90 -6.58 -10.07 4.24
C ARG A 90 -6.18 -9.39 5.56
N GLY A 91 -5.00 -8.77 5.62
CA GLY A 91 -4.51 -8.03 6.78
C GLY A 91 -5.18 -6.66 6.96
N LEU A 92 -5.52 -5.97 5.87
CA LEU A 92 -6.03 -4.59 5.89
C LEU A 92 -7.31 -4.50 6.72
N PHE A 93 -8.35 -5.20 6.30
CA PHE A 93 -9.69 -5.16 6.93
C PHE A 93 -9.70 -5.70 8.38
N LYS A 94 -8.73 -6.55 8.74
CA LYS A 94 -8.63 -7.14 10.09
C LYS A 94 -7.91 -6.23 11.08
N SER A 95 -7.10 -5.29 10.60
CA SER A 95 -6.29 -4.41 11.44
C SER A 95 -7.13 -3.48 12.31
N SER A 96 -6.65 -3.18 13.51
CA SER A 96 -7.30 -2.20 14.39
C SER A 96 -7.27 -0.80 13.76
N GLN A 97 -6.16 -0.45 13.09
CA GLN A 97 -5.97 0.80 12.37
C GLN A 97 -7.08 1.01 11.34
N TYR A 98 -7.34 0.01 10.49
CA TYR A 98 -8.44 0.10 9.54
C TYR A 98 -9.77 0.32 10.26
N LYS A 99 -10.13 -0.55 11.20
CA LYS A 99 -11.44 -0.52 11.88
C LYS A 99 -11.75 0.83 12.55
N GLN A 100 -10.76 1.46 13.16
CA GLN A 100 -10.95 2.73 13.87
C GLN A 100 -10.79 3.98 13.00
N THR A 101 -10.39 3.83 11.73
CA THR A 101 -10.10 4.98 10.88
C THR A 101 -11.38 5.64 10.37
N ASP A 102 -11.38 6.98 10.43
CA ASP A 102 -12.46 7.83 9.92
C ASP A 102 -12.33 8.06 8.41
N ILE A 103 -11.10 8.18 7.89
CA ILE A 103 -10.80 8.47 6.47
C ILE A 103 -9.65 7.61 5.95
N ILE A 104 -9.85 7.00 4.78
CA ILE A 104 -8.79 6.32 4.03
C ILE A 104 -8.20 7.29 2.98
N HIS A 105 -6.88 7.47 2.99
CA HIS A 105 -6.17 8.32 2.04
C HIS A 105 -5.20 7.50 1.18
N CYS A 106 -5.60 7.22 -0.05
CA CYS A 106 -4.82 6.48 -1.03
C CYS A 106 -3.85 7.41 -1.77
N HIS A 107 -2.64 6.90 -2.03
CA HIS A 107 -1.60 7.59 -2.77
C HIS A 107 -1.18 6.74 -3.98
N ASN A 108 -0.16 5.91 -3.83
CA ASN A 108 0.29 4.99 -4.85
C ASN A 108 -0.24 3.58 -4.54
N LEU A 109 -1.24 3.14 -5.32
CA LEU A 109 -1.89 1.83 -5.20
C LEU A 109 -1.37 0.81 -6.23
N HIS A 110 -0.31 1.14 -6.99
CA HIS A 110 0.21 0.29 -8.04
C HIS A 110 1.39 -0.58 -7.59
N SER A 111 1.93 -1.40 -8.49
CA SER A 111 2.98 -2.40 -8.22
C SER A 111 2.46 -3.65 -7.51
N ASN A 112 1.31 -4.15 -7.94
CA ASN A 112 0.76 -5.47 -7.62
C ASN A 112 0.68 -5.78 -6.11
N PHE A 113 0.46 -4.80 -5.24
CA PHE A 113 0.37 -5.02 -3.78
C PHE A 113 -1.03 -4.75 -3.19
N PHE A 114 -1.87 -4.09 -3.98
CA PHE A 114 -3.18 -3.64 -3.56
C PHE A 114 -4.20 -4.06 -4.61
N ASN A 115 -5.18 -4.87 -4.21
CA ASN A 115 -6.27 -5.24 -5.09
C ASN A 115 -7.30 -4.11 -5.15
N LEU A 116 -7.48 -3.51 -6.32
CA LEU A 116 -8.41 -2.39 -6.53
C LEU A 116 -9.88 -2.73 -6.20
N LYS A 117 -10.29 -3.99 -6.19
CA LYS A 117 -11.63 -4.39 -5.70
C LYS A 117 -11.83 -4.02 -4.24
N ASN A 118 -10.77 -3.95 -3.45
CA ASN A 118 -10.85 -3.48 -2.07
C ASN A 118 -11.15 -2.00 -2.00
N LEU A 119 -10.73 -1.19 -2.98
CA LEU A 119 -11.06 0.22 -3.00
C LEU A 119 -12.58 0.43 -3.08
N ILE A 120 -13.26 -0.38 -3.89
CA ILE A 120 -14.73 -0.39 -4.00
C ILE A 120 -15.33 -0.68 -2.63
N LYS A 121 -14.96 -1.81 -2.00
CA LYS A 121 -15.45 -2.19 -0.68
C LYS A 121 -15.14 -1.14 0.40
N ILE A 122 -13.93 -0.59 0.40
CA ILE A 122 -13.54 0.46 1.35
C ILE A 122 -14.41 1.69 1.16
N SER A 123 -14.70 2.09 -0.08
CA SER A 123 -15.53 3.26 -0.38
C SER A 123 -17.00 3.10 0.01
N GLU A 124 -17.49 1.86 0.08
CA GLU A 124 -18.81 1.55 0.63
C GLU A 124 -18.86 1.70 2.17
N GLU A 125 -17.73 1.46 2.85
CA GLU A 125 -17.64 1.50 4.31
C GLU A 125 -17.20 2.86 4.86
N LYS A 126 -16.31 3.57 4.15
CA LYS A 126 -15.58 4.75 4.66
C LYS A 126 -15.33 5.78 3.57
N PRO A 127 -15.25 7.07 3.92
CA PRO A 127 -14.74 8.10 3.02
C PRO A 127 -13.34 7.76 2.50
N VAL A 128 -13.18 7.81 1.19
CA VAL A 128 -11.91 7.58 0.48
C VAL A 128 -11.47 8.85 -0.22
N ILE A 129 -10.22 9.23 0.02
CA ILE A 129 -9.51 10.27 -0.73
C ILE A 129 -8.41 9.58 -1.52
N TRP A 130 -8.31 9.83 -2.82
CA TRP A 130 -7.20 9.32 -3.64
C TRP A 130 -6.43 10.46 -4.28
N THR A 131 -5.18 10.65 -3.87
CA THR A 131 -4.25 11.56 -4.53
C THR A 131 -3.51 10.81 -5.64
N LEU A 132 -3.73 11.23 -6.89
CA LEU A 132 -3.03 10.67 -8.05
C LEU A 132 -1.65 11.34 -8.18
N HIS A 133 -0.59 10.57 -7.96
CA HIS A 133 0.80 11.03 -8.10
C HIS A 133 1.36 10.86 -9.51
N ASP A 134 0.67 10.09 -10.33
CA ASP A 134 1.02 9.73 -11.70
C ASP A 134 -0.26 9.36 -12.47
N MET A 135 -0.11 9.00 -13.74
CA MET A 135 -1.24 8.70 -14.62
C MET A 135 -1.72 7.25 -14.54
N TRP A 136 -1.15 6.42 -13.66
CA TRP A 136 -1.40 4.98 -13.64
C TRP A 136 -2.87 4.62 -13.48
N ALA A 137 -3.58 5.36 -12.62
CA ALA A 137 -4.98 5.11 -12.30
C ALA A 137 -5.94 5.38 -13.48
N ILE A 138 -5.56 6.25 -14.42
CA ILE A 138 -6.42 6.74 -15.50
C ILE A 138 -6.01 6.25 -16.89
N THR A 139 -4.81 5.67 -17.04
CA THR A 139 -4.27 5.19 -18.33
C THR A 139 -4.17 3.68 -18.42
N ALA A 140 -4.87 2.96 -17.54
CA ALA A 140 -4.78 1.49 -17.44
C ALA A 140 -3.34 1.00 -17.26
N GLN A 141 -2.68 1.50 -16.21
CA GLN A 141 -1.37 1.08 -15.69
C GLN A 141 -0.13 1.76 -16.29
N CYS A 142 -0.30 2.80 -17.11
CA CYS A 142 0.83 3.60 -17.58
C CYS A 142 1.12 4.77 -16.60
N PRO A 143 2.26 4.78 -15.88
CA PRO A 143 2.55 5.89 -14.97
C PRO A 143 2.81 7.21 -15.71
N HIS A 144 3.24 7.15 -16.98
CA HIS A 144 3.59 8.31 -17.78
C HIS A 144 3.29 8.06 -19.27
N ALA A 145 2.18 8.62 -19.77
CA ALA A 145 1.71 8.34 -21.14
C ALA A 145 2.40 9.19 -22.23
N PHE A 146 3.04 10.30 -21.86
CA PHE A 146 3.63 11.25 -22.80
C PHE A 146 5.15 11.24 -22.63
N GLY A 147 5.88 10.52 -23.49
CA GLY A 147 7.35 10.53 -23.49
C GLY A 147 7.94 11.86 -23.94
#